data_AF-A0A9Q0W791-F1
#
_entry.id   AF-A0A9Q0W791-F1
#
_cell.length_a   1.000
_cell.length_b   1.000
_cell.length_c   1.000
_cell.angle_alpha   90.00
_cell.angle_beta   90.00
_cell.angle_gamma   90.00
#
_symmetry.space_group_name_H-M   'P 1'
#
loop_
_entity.id
_entity.type
_entity.pdbx_description
1 polymer ?
#
loop_
_entity_poly.entity_id
_entity_poly.type
_entity_poly.pdbx_seq_one_letter_code
_entity_poly.pdbx_strand_id
1 'polypeptide(L)'
;MVIISNSSRRASTTMEKMESLGFDTSLFLGAITSGELTHQYLQRRDDDWFAALGKCCIHVTWKGRGAISLEGLGLQVVEKVEEAEFVLAHGTEALGLSSANPDFVTVEARDLRVMPGTLAAKYEKLGGEVKWMGKPDKIIYKSAMELAGVDAF
;
A
#
# COMPACT_ATOMS: atom_id res chain seq x y z
N MET A 1 1.90 -20.45 7.87
CA MET A 1 2.82 -19.41 7.32
C MET A 1 2.01 -18.17 6.98
N VAL A 2 2.55 -16.96 7.13
CA VAL A 2 1.89 -15.70 6.72
C VAL A 2 2.65 -15.07 5.55
N ILE A 3 1.94 -14.61 4.53
CA ILE A 3 2.53 -13.89 3.39
C ILE A 3 2.68 -12.42 3.73
N ILE A 4 3.86 -11.82 3.54
CA ILE A 4 4.10 -10.39 3.76
C ILE A 4 4.52 -9.71 2.45
N SER A 5 3.70 -8.79 1.93
CA SER A 5 3.91 -8.16 0.61
C SER A 5 3.72 -6.64 0.60
N ASN A 6 4.55 -5.92 -0.16
CA ASN A 6 4.35 -4.48 -0.41
C ASN A 6 3.33 -4.19 -1.52
N SER A 7 2.54 -5.19 -1.91
CA SER A 7 1.42 -5.03 -2.81
C SER A 7 0.40 -4.05 -2.22
N SER A 8 -0.04 -3.08 -3.01
CA SER A 8 -1.16 -2.19 -2.67
C SER A 8 -2.55 -2.86 -2.81
N ARG A 9 -2.59 -4.17 -3.08
CA ARG A 9 -3.81 -4.97 -3.14
C ARG A 9 -4.27 -5.40 -1.76
N ARG A 10 -5.55 -5.74 -1.65
CA ARG A 10 -6.12 -6.44 -0.48
C ARG A 10 -5.48 -7.82 -0.29
N ALA A 11 -5.59 -8.35 0.92
CA ALA A 11 -5.09 -9.68 1.26
C ALA A 11 -5.77 -10.78 0.42
N SER A 12 -7.08 -10.68 0.20
CA SER A 12 -7.85 -11.63 -0.63
C SER A 12 -7.26 -11.78 -2.04
N THR A 13 -7.04 -10.67 -2.74
CA THR A 13 -6.43 -10.68 -4.08
C THR A 13 -5.02 -11.29 -4.08
N THR A 14 -4.27 -11.15 -2.99
CA THR A 14 -2.95 -11.78 -2.86
C THR A 14 -3.08 -13.29 -2.70
N MET A 15 -4.05 -13.76 -1.90
CA MET A 15 -4.34 -15.18 -1.73
C MET A 15 -4.84 -15.83 -3.03
N GLU A 16 -5.77 -15.20 -3.74
CA GLU A 16 -6.24 -15.61 -5.07
C GLU A 16 -5.08 -15.74 -6.07
N LYS A 17 -4.13 -14.80 -6.01
CA LYS A 17 -2.94 -14.88 -6.86
C LYS A 17 -2.05 -16.09 -6.52
N MET A 18 -1.88 -16.43 -5.24
CA MET A 18 -1.12 -17.63 -4.86
C MET A 18 -1.79 -18.90 -5.38
N GLU A 19 -3.11 -18.99 -5.26
CA GLU A 19 -3.88 -20.10 -5.82
C GLU A 19 -3.71 -20.20 -7.34
N SER A 20 -3.81 -19.07 -8.06
CA SER A 20 -3.62 -19.04 -9.51
C SER A 20 -2.21 -19.46 -9.97
N LEU A 21 -1.21 -19.35 -9.08
CA LEU A 21 0.16 -19.80 -9.31
C LEU A 21 0.37 -21.29 -8.96
N GLY A 22 -0.68 -21.98 -8.51
CA GLY A 22 -0.66 -23.41 -8.17
C GLY A 22 -0.23 -23.71 -6.73
N PHE A 23 -0.21 -22.70 -5.84
CA PHE A 23 0.03 -22.95 -4.42
C PHE A 23 -1.26 -23.38 -3.72
N ASP A 24 -1.16 -24.37 -2.83
CA ASP A 24 -2.23 -24.71 -1.90
C ASP A 24 -2.37 -23.61 -0.84
N THR A 25 -3.47 -22.85 -0.92
CA THR A 25 -3.72 -21.72 -0.04
C THR A 25 -3.99 -22.14 1.41
N SER A 26 -4.33 -23.42 1.67
CA SER A 26 -4.54 -23.94 3.02
C SER A 26 -3.26 -24.00 3.86
N LEU A 27 -2.09 -23.94 3.21
CA LEU A 27 -0.77 -23.88 3.88
C LEU A 27 -0.47 -22.50 4.47
N PHE A 28 -1.25 -21.49 4.09
CA PHE A 28 -1.11 -20.12 4.57
C PHE A 28 -2.22 -19.80 5.55
N LEU A 29 -1.83 -19.16 6.65
CA LEU A 29 -2.80 -18.59 7.59
C LEU A 29 -3.49 -17.35 7.00
N GLY A 30 -2.80 -16.67 6.07
CA GLY A 30 -3.31 -15.53 5.34
C GLY A 30 -2.18 -14.70 4.75
N ALA A 31 -2.54 -13.52 4.26
CA ALA A 31 -1.63 -12.52 3.73
C ALA A 31 -1.81 -11.20 4.46
N ILE A 32 -0.69 -10.54 4.77
CA ILE A 32 -0.62 -9.14 5.16
C ILE A 32 0.05 -8.38 4.01
N THR A 33 -0.64 -7.36 3.52
CA THR A 33 -0.12 -6.48 2.48
C THR A 33 -0.18 -5.02 2.94
N SER A 34 0.64 -4.17 2.33
CA SER A 34 0.53 -2.73 2.60
C SER A 34 -0.84 -2.18 2.21
N GLY A 35 -1.43 -2.65 1.12
CA GLY A 35 -2.79 -2.27 0.72
C GLY A 35 -3.87 -2.72 1.70
N GLU A 36 -3.72 -3.91 2.30
CA GLU A 36 -4.65 -4.41 3.32
C GLU A 36 -4.60 -3.54 4.57
N LEU A 37 -3.39 -3.26 5.08
CA LEU A 37 -3.23 -2.44 6.27
C LEU A 37 -3.70 -1.01 6.04
N THR A 38 -3.31 -0.39 4.92
CA THR A 38 -3.81 0.94 4.56
C THR A 38 -5.34 0.98 4.53
N HIS A 39 -6.00 -0.03 3.93
CA HIS A 39 -7.46 -0.08 3.92
C HIS A 39 -8.05 -0.20 5.33
N GLN A 40 -7.53 -1.11 6.15
CA GLN A 40 -8.03 -1.32 7.51
C GLN A 40 -7.88 -0.07 8.38
N TYR A 41 -6.74 0.61 8.30
CA TYR A 41 -6.49 1.84 9.06
C TYR A 41 -7.32 3.02 8.55
N LEU A 42 -7.51 3.16 7.24
CA LEU A 42 -8.44 4.16 6.68
C LEU A 42 -9.90 3.90 7.05
N GLN A 43 -10.27 2.64 7.24
CA GLN A 43 -11.62 2.26 7.65
C GLN A 43 -11.87 2.49 9.14
N ARG A 44 -10.94 2.07 10.01
CA ARG A 44 -11.08 2.13 11.46
C ARG A 44 -10.78 3.52 12.01
N ARG A 45 -9.72 4.16 11.51
CA ARG A 45 -9.24 5.49 11.92
C ARG A 45 -9.07 5.61 13.44
N ASP A 46 -8.62 4.53 14.06
CA ASP A 46 -8.36 4.38 15.49
C ASP A 46 -6.90 4.73 15.88
N ASP A 47 -6.04 4.98 14.90
CA ASP A 47 -4.69 5.56 15.06
C ASP A 47 -4.75 7.08 14.86
N ASP A 48 -4.08 7.84 15.72
CA ASP A 48 -4.12 9.32 15.71
C ASP A 48 -3.79 9.94 14.35
N TRP A 49 -2.83 9.35 13.61
CA TRP A 49 -2.44 9.84 12.29
C TRP A 49 -3.57 9.67 11.28
N PHE A 50 -4.21 8.49 11.26
CA PHE A 50 -5.35 8.21 10.39
C PHE A 50 -6.64 8.93 10.83
N ALA A 51 -6.82 9.15 12.13
CA ALA A 51 -7.92 9.93 12.68
C ALA A 51 -7.84 11.40 12.23
N ALA A 52 -6.64 11.96 12.19
CA ALA A 52 -6.39 13.35 11.79
C ALA A 52 -6.50 13.60 10.28
N LEU A 53 -6.46 12.55 9.45
CA LEU A 53 -6.64 12.73 8.00
C LEU A 53 -7.99 13.37 7.68
N GLY A 54 -8.06 14.00 6.52
CA GLY A 54 -9.33 14.42 5.93
C GLY A 54 -10.15 13.27 5.34
N LYS A 55 -11.14 13.63 4.52
CA LYS A 55 -11.89 12.71 3.66
C LYS A 55 -11.61 12.93 2.17
N CYS A 56 -11.10 14.09 1.78
CA CYS A 56 -10.74 14.39 0.40
C CYS A 56 -9.29 14.01 0.13
N CYS A 57 -9.05 13.14 -0.85
CA CYS A 57 -7.70 12.71 -1.19
C CYS A 57 -7.43 12.67 -2.69
N ILE A 58 -6.19 12.94 -3.08
CA ILE A 58 -5.69 12.51 -4.39
C ILE A 58 -5.28 11.05 -4.29
N HIS A 59 -5.88 10.19 -5.13
CA HIS A 59 -5.53 8.78 -5.20
C HIS A 59 -4.56 8.52 -6.36
N VAL A 60 -3.27 8.33 -6.03
CA VAL A 60 -2.27 7.94 -7.02
C VAL A 60 -2.27 6.41 -7.14
N THR A 61 -2.78 5.90 -8.25
CA THR A 61 -2.96 4.46 -8.49
C THR A 61 -2.51 4.06 -9.90
N TRP A 62 -2.50 2.76 -10.19
CA TRP A 62 -2.20 2.20 -11.50
C TRP A 62 -3.46 2.16 -12.37
N LYS A 63 -3.40 2.66 -13.61
CA LYS A 63 -4.45 2.44 -14.61
C LYS A 63 -4.38 1.03 -15.18
N GLY A 64 -3.18 0.54 -15.48
CA GLY A 64 -2.98 -0.74 -16.18
C GLY A 64 -2.97 -2.00 -15.31
N ARG A 65 -2.79 -1.89 -13.98
CA ARG A 65 -2.74 -3.06 -13.07
C ARG A 65 -4.08 -3.37 -12.41
N GLY A 66 -5.13 -2.60 -12.72
CA GLY A 66 -6.46 -2.66 -12.10
C GLY A 66 -6.62 -1.63 -10.98
N ALA A 67 -7.77 -0.97 -10.90
CA ALA A 67 -8.05 -0.01 -9.84
C ALA A 67 -8.01 -0.68 -8.45
N ILE A 68 -7.69 0.11 -7.42
CA ILE A 68 -7.81 -0.33 -6.03
C ILE A 68 -9.06 0.35 -5.50
N SER A 69 -10.06 -0.45 -5.15
CA SER A 69 -11.33 0.09 -4.64
C SER A 69 -11.10 0.78 -3.30
N LEU A 70 -11.66 1.98 -3.18
CA LEU A 70 -11.78 2.75 -1.93
C LEU A 70 -13.23 2.75 -1.41
N GLU A 71 -14.08 1.90 -1.97
CA GLU A 71 -15.48 1.78 -1.57
C GLU A 71 -15.62 1.45 -0.07
N GLY A 72 -16.61 2.07 0.57
CA GLY A 72 -16.86 1.90 2.00
C GLY A 72 -15.90 2.64 2.93
N LEU A 73 -14.86 3.33 2.41
CA LEU A 73 -13.93 4.12 3.23
C LEU A 73 -14.43 5.56 3.51
N GLY A 74 -15.52 5.98 2.85
CA GLY A 74 -16.06 7.34 3.00
C GLY A 74 -15.10 8.43 2.52
N LEU A 75 -14.19 8.10 1.60
CA LEU A 75 -13.24 9.01 0.99
C LEU A 75 -13.82 9.61 -0.30
N GLN A 76 -13.57 10.89 -0.51
CA GLN A 76 -13.81 11.59 -1.76
C GLN A 76 -12.50 11.71 -2.52
N VAL A 77 -12.41 11.10 -3.70
CA VAL A 77 -11.24 11.27 -4.56
C VAL A 77 -11.39 12.58 -5.33
N VAL A 78 -10.41 13.46 -5.20
CA VAL A 78 -10.35 14.77 -5.87
C VAL A 78 -9.18 14.82 -6.85
N GLU A 79 -9.29 15.68 -7.88
CA GLU A 79 -8.24 15.85 -8.90
C GLU A 79 -7.36 17.07 -8.64
N LYS A 80 -7.89 18.09 -7.96
CA LYS A 80 -7.19 19.32 -7.65
C LYS A 80 -6.42 19.21 -6.34
N VAL A 81 -5.19 19.67 -6.34
CA VAL A 81 -4.30 19.62 -5.16
C VAL A 81 -4.85 20.49 -4.03
N GLU A 82 -5.50 21.61 -4.37
CA GLU A 82 -6.08 22.55 -3.42
C GLU A 82 -7.29 21.99 -2.68
N GLU A 83 -7.95 20.97 -3.25
CA GLU A 83 -9.10 20.28 -2.66
C GLU A 83 -8.68 19.06 -1.83
N ALA A 84 -7.42 18.63 -1.93
CA ALA A 84 -6.91 17.43 -1.32
C ALA A 84 -6.40 17.70 0.11
N GLU A 85 -6.83 16.88 1.05
CA GLU A 85 -6.37 16.93 2.44
C GLU A 85 -5.17 15.97 2.65
N PHE A 86 -5.06 14.94 1.80
CA PHE A 86 -3.90 14.05 1.77
C PHE A 86 -3.73 13.36 0.40
N VAL A 87 -2.60 12.68 0.22
CA VAL A 87 -2.31 11.87 -0.97
C VAL A 87 -2.24 10.40 -0.59
N LEU A 88 -3.05 9.57 -1.25
CA LEU A 88 -3.01 8.12 -1.11
C LEU A 88 -2.18 7.52 -2.27
N ALA A 89 -0.97 7.05 -1.97
CA ALA A 89 -0.06 6.50 -2.98
C ALA A 89 -0.10 4.96 -3.02
N HIS A 90 -0.91 4.40 -3.92
CA HIS A 90 -0.94 2.97 -4.23
C HIS A 90 -0.20 2.59 -5.52
N GLY A 91 0.08 3.58 -6.37
CA GLY A 91 0.83 3.49 -7.60
C GLY A 91 1.52 4.81 -7.91
N THR A 92 2.25 4.86 -9.02
CA THR A 92 3.09 6.01 -9.42
C THR A 92 3.02 6.29 -10.91
N GLU A 93 1.99 5.76 -11.58
CA GLU A 93 1.78 5.96 -13.01
C GLU A 93 1.61 7.45 -13.37
N ALA A 94 1.13 8.27 -12.43
CA ALA A 94 1.00 9.71 -12.59
C ALA A 94 2.34 10.47 -12.66
N LEU A 95 3.49 9.86 -12.29
CA LEU A 95 4.77 10.57 -12.17
C LEU A 95 5.65 10.51 -13.41
N GLY A 96 5.25 9.79 -14.46
CA GLY A 96 6.06 9.62 -15.66
C GLY A 96 7.33 8.78 -15.43
N LEU A 97 7.78 8.09 -16.49
CA LEU A 97 8.98 7.27 -16.45
C LEU A 97 10.22 8.17 -16.46
N SER A 98 10.87 8.38 -15.31
CA SER A 98 12.25 8.91 -15.31
C SER A 98 13.15 8.14 -14.35
N SER A 99 14.11 7.44 -14.96
CA SER A 99 15.34 6.83 -14.41
C SER A 99 15.34 6.46 -12.91
N ALA A 100 15.04 5.18 -12.61
CA ALA A 100 15.05 4.64 -11.26
C ALA A 100 16.46 4.21 -10.80
N ASN A 101 16.79 4.63 -9.57
CA ASN A 101 17.85 4.08 -8.72
C ASN A 101 17.43 2.65 -8.25
N PRO A 102 18.31 1.61 -8.34
CA PRO A 102 17.93 0.20 -8.16
C PRO A 102 17.38 -0.25 -6.79
N ASP A 103 17.37 0.62 -5.77
CA ASP A 103 16.89 0.25 -4.42
C ASP A 103 15.35 0.21 -4.25
N PHE A 104 14.57 0.65 -5.25
CA PHE A 104 13.10 0.80 -5.13
C PHE A 104 12.27 0.10 -6.21
N VAL A 105 12.82 -0.87 -6.95
CA VAL A 105 12.16 -1.42 -8.15
C VAL A 105 11.65 -2.85 -7.94
N THR A 106 10.40 -3.12 -8.34
CA THR A 106 9.91 -4.51 -8.49
C THR A 106 10.32 -5.06 -9.84
N VAL A 107 10.86 -6.27 -9.88
CA VAL A 107 11.21 -6.97 -11.13
C VAL A 107 9.93 -7.48 -11.80
N GLU A 108 9.35 -6.68 -12.70
CA GLU A 108 8.66 -7.24 -13.87
C GLU A 108 9.65 -7.18 -15.04
N ALA A 109 9.76 -8.29 -15.77
CA ALA A 109 10.95 -8.71 -16.50
C ALA A 109 11.53 -7.78 -17.59
N ARG A 110 11.03 -6.56 -17.84
CA ARG A 110 11.56 -5.68 -18.93
C ARG A 110 11.58 -4.16 -18.68
N ASP A 111 10.87 -3.59 -17.69
CA ASP A 111 10.82 -2.12 -17.51
C ASP A 111 11.00 -1.68 -16.05
N LEU A 112 12.00 -0.83 -15.77
CA LEU A 112 12.15 -0.16 -14.48
C LEU A 112 11.03 0.87 -14.30
N ARG A 113 10.13 0.67 -13.33
CA ARG A 113 9.05 1.61 -13.01
C ARG A 113 9.31 2.26 -11.65
N VAL A 114 9.10 3.58 -11.58
CA VAL A 114 9.05 4.32 -10.30
C VAL A 114 7.96 3.69 -9.44
N MET A 115 8.20 3.50 -8.14
CA MET A 115 7.25 2.91 -7.18
C MET A 115 6.70 3.97 -6.22
N PRO A 116 5.52 3.76 -5.59
CA PRO A 116 4.97 4.66 -4.57
C PRO A 116 5.96 5.09 -3.51
N GLY A 117 6.83 4.17 -3.08
CA GLY A 117 7.87 4.48 -2.12
C GLY A 117 8.88 5.54 -2.60
N THR A 118 9.16 5.64 -3.89
CA THR A 118 10.05 6.69 -4.40
C THR A 118 9.42 8.08 -4.27
N LEU A 119 8.12 8.20 -4.54
CA LEU A 119 7.37 9.44 -4.35
C LEU A 119 7.37 9.84 -2.87
N ALA A 120 6.98 8.90 -2.02
CA ALA A 120 6.90 9.09 -0.58
C ALA A 120 8.25 9.50 0.02
N ALA A 121 9.33 8.79 -0.31
CA ALA A 121 10.68 9.13 0.16
C ALA A 121 11.16 10.50 -0.34
N LYS A 122 10.75 10.92 -1.54
CA LYS A 122 11.05 12.27 -2.04
C LYS A 122 10.26 13.32 -1.26
N TYR A 123 9.00 13.05 -0.93
CA TYR A 123 8.15 13.94 -0.14
C TYR A 123 8.71 14.15 1.27
N GLU A 124 9.18 13.08 1.94
CA GLU A 124 9.87 13.16 3.24
C GLU A 124 11.13 14.04 3.18
N LYS A 125 11.94 13.89 2.13
CA LYS A 125 13.14 14.73 1.93
C LYS A 125 12.82 16.21 1.74
N LEU A 126 11.59 16.54 1.37
CA LEU A 126 11.09 17.91 1.25
C LEU A 126 10.43 18.41 2.56
N GLY A 127 10.47 17.61 3.64
CA GLY A 127 9.87 17.93 4.93
C GLY A 127 8.40 17.51 5.05
N GLY A 128 7.87 16.76 4.08
CA GLY A 128 6.52 16.22 4.15
C GLY A 128 6.41 15.03 5.10
N GLU A 129 5.24 14.82 5.67
CA GLU A 129 4.95 13.68 6.54
C GLU A 129 4.41 12.49 5.75
N VAL A 130 4.89 11.28 6.05
CA VAL A 130 4.46 10.04 5.39
C VAL A 130 4.21 8.94 6.42
N LYS A 131 3.06 8.26 6.29
CA LYS A 131 2.79 7.00 6.99
C LYS A 131 3.06 5.83 6.06
N TRP A 132 4.07 5.02 6.39
CA TRP A 132 4.43 3.82 5.66
C TRP A 132 3.67 2.60 6.20
N MET A 133 2.96 1.90 5.31
CA MET A 133 2.15 0.71 5.69
C MET A 133 2.76 -0.61 5.20
N GLY A 134 3.94 -0.55 4.59
CA GLY A 134 4.64 -1.70 4.02
C GLY A 134 6.05 -1.86 4.56
N LYS A 135 6.71 -2.94 4.15
CA LYS A 135 8.13 -3.18 4.47
C LYS A 135 8.99 -2.02 3.96
N PRO A 136 10.02 -1.59 4.71
CA PRO A 136 10.54 -2.20 5.94
C PRO A 136 9.87 -1.72 7.25
N ASP A 137 8.75 -0.97 7.19
CA ASP A 137 8.08 -0.48 8.39
C ASP A 137 7.64 -1.63 9.31
N LYS A 138 7.75 -1.43 10.62
CA LYS A 138 7.44 -2.44 11.64
C LYS A 138 5.96 -2.84 11.64
N ILE A 139 5.05 -1.94 11.24
CA ILE A 139 3.60 -2.15 11.27
C ILE A 139 3.18 -3.42 10.52
N ILE A 140 3.83 -3.72 9.39
CA ILE A 140 3.49 -4.88 8.57
C ILE A 140 3.93 -6.18 9.21
N TYR A 141 5.07 -6.17 9.90
CA TYR A 141 5.57 -7.34 10.63
C TYR A 141 4.75 -7.58 11.89
N LYS A 142 4.42 -6.51 12.65
CA LYS A 142 3.54 -6.61 13.83
C LYS A 142 2.17 -7.20 13.46
N SER A 143 1.56 -6.69 12.40
CA SER A 143 0.27 -7.23 11.91
C SER A 143 0.37 -8.69 11.46
N ALA A 144 1.49 -9.10 10.86
CA ALA A 144 1.73 -10.48 10.47
C ALA A 144 1.94 -11.41 11.68
N MET A 145 2.59 -10.91 12.73
CA MET A 145 2.80 -11.63 13.99
C MET A 145 1.49 -11.80 14.76
N GLU A 146 0.69 -10.74 14.84
CA GLU A 146 -0.67 -10.79 15.39
C GLU A 146 -1.54 -11.82 14.64
N LEU A 147 -1.54 -11.78 13.30
CA LEU A 147 -2.24 -12.77 12.50
C LEU A 147 -1.74 -14.20 12.79
N ALA A 148 -0.44 -14.38 12.98
CA ALA A 148 0.18 -15.66 13.32
C ALA A 148 -0.02 -16.09 14.78
N GLY A 149 -0.59 -15.25 15.65
CA GLY A 149 -0.73 -15.53 17.07
C GLY A 149 0.62 -15.63 17.80
N VAL A 150 1.63 -14.87 17.38
CA VAL A 150 2.95 -14.82 18.02
C VAL A 150 3.23 -13.42 18.57
N ASP A 151 3.95 -13.35 19.69
CA ASP A 151 4.20 -12.09 20.38
C ASP A 151 5.04 -11.12 19.54
N ALA A 152 4.48 -9.94 19.24
CA ALA A 152 5.20 -8.87 18.56
C ALA A 152 6.30 -8.28 19.46
N PHE A 153 7.51 -8.14 18.91
CA PHE A 153 8.66 -7.52 19.58
C PHE A 153 8.70 -5.98 19.46
#